data_AF-A0AAN8G0R0-F1
#
_entry.id   AF-A0AAN8G0R0-F1
#
_cell.length_a   1.000
_cell.length_b   1.000
_cell.length_c   1.000
_cell.angle_alpha   90.00
_cell.angle_beta   90.00
_cell.angle_gamma   90.00
#
_symmetry.space_group_name_H-M   'P 1'
#
loop_
_entity.id
_entity.type
_entity.pdbx_description
1 polymer ?
#
loop_
_entity_poly.entity_id
_entity_poly.type
_entity_poly.pdbx_seq_one_letter_code
_entity_poly.pdbx_strand_id
1 'polypeptide(L)'
;MDQSHPTNERGPMVGDNLKVMKKYLTQLINGITDPHPLISCLDGKGVLADRHKQMLDLEKCNYDKVRALIHLLKDDCRGGFIPFVESLQETGHISLAKLLLDGK
;
A
#
# COMPACT_ATOMS: atom_id res chain seq x y z
N MET A 1 -33.45 -11.97 -5.63
CA MET A 1 -32.71 -11.03 -4.78
C MET A 1 -31.29 -11.02 -5.32
N ASP A 2 -30.98 -10.00 -6.10
CA ASP A 2 -29.77 -9.92 -6.92
C ASP A 2 -28.54 -9.67 -6.02
N GLN A 3 -27.48 -10.44 -6.28
CA GLN A 3 -26.21 -10.37 -5.55
C GLN A 3 -25.51 -9.04 -5.84
N SER A 4 -25.07 -8.34 -4.79
CA SER A 4 -24.01 -7.34 -4.92
C SER A 4 -23.06 -7.51 -3.73
N HIS A 5 -22.19 -8.52 -3.82
CA HIS A 5 -20.96 -8.48 -3.05
C HIS A 5 -20.21 -7.21 -3.45
N PRO A 6 -19.70 -6.38 -2.52
CA PRO A 6 -18.69 -5.41 -2.90
C PRO A 6 -17.51 -6.23 -3.43
N THR A 7 -17.29 -6.18 -4.74
CA THR A 7 -16.11 -6.72 -5.41
C THR A 7 -14.92 -5.91 -4.92
N ASN A 8 -14.46 -6.22 -3.71
CA ASN A 8 -13.10 -5.94 -3.30
C ASN A 8 -12.26 -6.87 -4.18
N GLU A 9 -12.00 -6.44 -5.42
CA GLU A 9 -11.31 -7.23 -6.42
C GLU A 9 -9.92 -7.55 -5.87
N ARG A 10 -9.78 -8.67 -5.17
CA ARG A 10 -8.49 -9.16 -4.69
C ARG A 10 -7.68 -9.55 -5.91
N GLY A 11 -6.46 -9.03 -6.03
CA GLY A 11 -5.59 -9.30 -7.16
C GLY A 11 -4.42 -8.33 -7.26
N PRO A 12 -3.40 -8.64 -8.08
CA PRO A 12 -2.24 -7.79 -8.22
C PRO A 12 -2.62 -6.48 -8.91
N MET A 13 -1.94 -5.42 -8.51
CA MET A 13 -1.97 -4.16 -9.23
C MET A 13 -1.52 -4.37 -10.68
N VAL A 14 -2.18 -3.74 -11.64
CA VAL A 14 -1.91 -3.89 -13.08
C VAL A 14 -1.64 -2.53 -13.74
N GLY A 15 -1.00 -2.57 -14.92
CA GLY A 15 -0.73 -1.38 -15.74
C GLY A 15 0.35 -0.47 -15.16
N ASP A 16 0.22 0.84 -15.44
CA ASP A 16 1.21 1.86 -15.05
C ASP A 16 1.42 1.96 -13.55
N ASN A 17 0.36 1.77 -12.75
CA ASN A 17 0.48 1.79 -11.28
C ASN A 17 1.47 0.73 -10.76
N LEU A 18 1.45 -0.49 -11.33
CA LEU A 18 2.40 -1.55 -10.98
C LEU A 18 3.82 -1.17 -11.37
N LYS A 19 3.96 -0.55 -12.55
CA LYS A 19 5.24 -0.11 -13.09
C LYS A 19 5.88 0.95 -12.20
N VAL A 20 5.08 1.93 -11.77
CA VAL A 20 5.47 2.99 -10.84
C VAL A 20 5.85 2.41 -9.48
N MET A 21 5.02 1.54 -8.89
CA MET A 21 5.34 0.88 -7.62
C MET A 21 6.64 0.09 -7.68
N LYS A 22 6.92 -0.63 -8.79
CA LYS A 22 8.20 -1.31 -8.98
C LYS A 22 9.36 -0.34 -9.17
N LYS A 23 9.17 0.73 -9.93
CA LYS A 23 10.19 1.75 -10.21
C LYS A 23 10.65 2.46 -8.94
N TYR A 24 9.71 2.79 -8.06
CA TYR A 24 9.98 3.54 -6.83
C TYR A 24 10.02 2.67 -5.57
N LEU A 25 9.97 1.34 -5.71
CA LEU A 25 9.93 0.39 -4.59
C LEU A 25 11.01 0.68 -3.54
N THR A 26 12.26 0.80 -3.97
CA THR A 26 13.40 1.08 -3.08
C THR A 26 13.28 2.43 -2.39
N GLN A 27 12.75 3.44 -3.06
CA GLN A 27 12.55 4.77 -2.48
C GLN A 27 11.40 4.78 -1.47
N LEU A 28 10.33 4.04 -1.73
CA LEU A 28 9.23 3.87 -0.78
C LEU A 28 9.70 3.17 0.49
N ILE A 29 10.45 2.08 0.34
CA ILE A 29 10.94 1.30 1.49
C ILE A 29 11.90 2.12 2.37
N ASN A 30 12.81 2.88 1.75
CA ASN A 30 13.75 3.71 2.50
C ASN A 30 13.15 5.04 2.98
N GLY A 31 12.13 5.55 2.29
CA GLY A 31 11.53 6.85 2.58
C GLY A 31 10.45 6.80 3.65
N ILE A 32 9.91 5.62 3.97
CA ILE A 32 8.93 5.43 5.05
C ILE A 32 9.70 4.94 6.29
N THR A 33 9.94 5.85 7.23
CA THR A 33 10.67 5.55 8.47
C THR A 33 9.79 4.84 9.50
N ASP A 34 8.51 5.21 9.53
CA ASP A 34 7.52 4.63 10.43
C ASP A 34 6.26 4.16 9.66
N PRO A 35 6.04 2.84 9.52
CA PRO A 35 4.90 2.32 8.79
C PRO A 35 3.60 2.34 9.59
N HIS A 36 3.65 2.51 10.91
CA HIS A 36 2.47 2.41 11.79
C HIS A 36 1.30 3.33 11.38
N PRO A 37 1.49 4.65 11.19
CA PRO A 37 0.39 5.54 10.78
C PRO A 37 -0.12 5.20 9.38
N LEU A 38 0.77 4.72 8.49
CA LEU A 38 0.43 4.34 7.13
C LEU A 38 -0.43 3.07 7.10
N ILE A 39 -0.05 2.06 7.89
CA ILE A 39 -0.81 0.82 8.07
C ILE A 39 -2.19 1.12 8.64
N SER A 40 -2.27 1.99 9.66
CA SER A 40 -3.54 2.40 10.27
C SER A 40 -4.47 3.10 9.27
N CYS A 41 -3.94 4.02 8.46
CA CYS A 41 -4.69 4.68 7.38
C CYS A 41 -5.19 3.67 6.33
N LEU A 42 -4.34 2.73 5.90
CA LEU A 42 -4.70 1.72 4.91
C LEU A 42 -5.74 0.73 5.43
N ASP A 43 -5.68 0.38 6.71
CA ASP A 43 -6.70 -0.43 7.39
C ASP A 43 -8.04 0.32 7.47
N GLY A 44 -8.03 1.59 7.87
CA GLY A 44 -9.23 2.43 7.89
C GLY A 44 -9.89 2.62 6.51
N LYS A 45 -9.09 2.57 5.44
CA LYS A 45 -9.59 2.58 4.04
C LYS A 45 -10.02 1.19 3.52
N GLY A 46 -9.91 0.14 4.32
CA GLY A 46 -10.30 -1.23 3.96
C GLY A 46 -9.37 -1.91 2.96
N VAL A 47 -8.14 -1.38 2.78
CA VAL A 47 -7.15 -1.94 1.86
C VAL A 47 -6.50 -3.19 2.44
N LEU A 48 -6.25 -3.20 3.75
CA LEU A 48 -5.60 -4.30 4.44
C LEU A 48 -6.64 -5.30 4.98
N ALA A 49 -6.47 -6.57 4.63
CA ALA A 49 -7.19 -7.67 5.26
C ALA A 49 -6.51 -8.08 6.58
N ASP A 50 -7.25 -8.75 7.47
CA ASP A 50 -6.71 -9.21 8.77
C ASP A 50 -5.48 -10.09 8.65
N ARG A 51 -5.38 -10.88 7.56
CA ARG A 51 -4.17 -11.67 7.26
C ARG A 51 -2.95 -10.79 6.98
N HIS A 52 -3.14 -9.65 6.31
CA HIS A 52 -2.06 -8.72 5.98
C HIS A 52 -1.53 -8.05 7.26
N LYS A 53 -2.44 -7.66 8.15
CA LYS A 53 -2.09 -7.10 9.46
C LYS A 53 -1.28 -8.08 10.31
N GLN A 54 -1.72 -9.34 10.37
CA GLN A 54 -0.97 -10.39 11.07
C GLN A 54 0.43 -10.58 10.48
N MET A 55 0.56 -10.62 9.15
CA MET A 55 1.87 -10.72 8.51
C MET A 55 2.78 -9.52 8.84
N LEU A 56 2.25 -8.30 8.85
CA LEU A 56 3.00 -7.11 9.19
C LEU A 56 3.40 -7.05 10.67
N ASP A 57 2.59 -7.63 11.55
CA ASP A 57 2.88 -7.69 12.98
C ASP A 57 4.02 -8.68 13.32
N LEU A 58 4.21 -9.70 12.49
CA LEU A 58 5.32 -10.66 12.63
C LEU A 58 6.70 -10.03 12.34
N GLU A 59 6.74 -8.94 11.58
CA GLU A 59 7.98 -8.28 11.21
C GLU A 59 8.54 -7.46 12.39
N LYS A 60 9.81 -7.68 12.75
CA LYS A 60 10.43 -7.07 13.93
C LYS A 60 10.95 -5.66 13.71
N CYS A 61 11.17 -5.27 12.46
CA CYS A 61 11.80 -3.99 12.10
C CYS A 61 10.88 -3.19 11.18
N ASN A 62 10.90 -1.87 11.32
CA ASN A 62 10.10 -0.97 10.48
C ASN A 62 10.44 -1.13 8.99
N TYR A 63 11.71 -1.32 8.65
CA TYR A 63 12.15 -1.52 7.26
C TYR A 63 11.48 -2.75 6.62
N ASP A 64 11.50 -3.89 7.32
CA ASP A 64 10.90 -5.13 6.81
C ASP A 64 9.37 -5.05 6.81
N LYS A 65 8.76 -4.40 7.81
CA LYS A 65 7.32 -4.05 7.80
C LYS A 65 6.93 -3.26 6.56
N VAL A 66 7.66 -2.18 6.25
CA VAL A 66 7.40 -1.37 5.06
C VAL A 66 7.56 -2.21 3.80
N ARG A 67 8.66 -2.96 3.69
CA ARG A 67 8.91 -3.84 2.54
C ARG A 67 7.76 -4.84 2.34
N ALA A 68 7.32 -5.52 3.40
CA ALA A 68 6.19 -6.43 3.36
C ALA A 68 4.90 -5.71 2.94
N LEU A 69 4.63 -4.51 3.49
CA LEU A 69 3.47 -3.70 3.13
C LEU A 69 3.44 -3.34 1.64
N ILE A 70 4.55 -2.83 1.10
CA ILE A 70 4.63 -2.46 -0.33
C ILE A 70 4.45 -3.70 -1.22
N HIS A 71 5.03 -4.84 -0.82
CA HIS A 71 4.84 -6.09 -1.54
C HIS A 71 3.38 -6.57 -1.52
N LEU A 72 2.70 -6.47 -0.38
CA LEU A 72 1.27 -6.81 -0.24
C LEU A 72 0.39 -5.92 -1.11
N LEU A 73 0.66 -4.61 -1.11
CA LEU A 73 -0.04 -3.66 -1.98
C LEU A 73 0.16 -3.98 -3.46
N LYS A 74 1.33 -4.50 -3.82
CA LYS A 74 1.69 -4.85 -5.19
C LYS A 74 0.98 -6.12 -5.67
N ASP A 75 1.02 -7.18 -4.86
CA ASP A 75 0.60 -8.52 -5.24
C ASP A 75 -0.87 -8.83 -4.93
N ASP A 76 -1.46 -8.21 -3.90
CA ASP A 76 -2.75 -8.65 -3.35
C ASP A 76 -3.85 -7.56 -3.39
N CYS A 77 -3.48 -6.28 -3.49
CA CYS A 77 -4.42 -5.15 -3.43
C CYS A 77 -4.70 -4.51 -4.80
N ARG A 78 -5.66 -5.07 -5.55
CA ARG A 78 -6.07 -4.51 -6.85
C ARG A 78 -6.82 -3.21 -6.58
N GLY A 79 -6.24 -2.09 -7.03
CA GLY A 79 -6.78 -0.76 -6.73
C GLY A 79 -6.29 -0.16 -5.41
N GLY A 80 -5.41 -0.84 -4.67
CA GLY A 80 -4.77 -0.29 -3.46
C GLY A 80 -3.82 0.90 -3.73
N PHE A 81 -3.58 1.26 -4.99
CA PHE A 81 -2.66 2.37 -5.34
C PHE A 81 -3.12 3.72 -4.82
N ILE A 82 -4.34 4.10 -5.17
CA ILE A 82 -4.91 5.41 -4.84
C ILE A 82 -4.99 5.56 -3.32
N PRO A 83 -5.60 4.63 -2.57
CA PRO A 83 -5.64 4.76 -1.12
C PRO A 83 -4.24 4.74 -0.50
N PHE A 84 -3.26 4.03 -1.08
CA PHE A 84 -1.87 4.11 -0.64
C PHE A 84 -1.25 5.49 -0.86
N VAL A 85 -1.43 6.09 -2.03
CA VAL A 85 -0.94 7.44 -2.33
C VAL A 85 -1.60 8.46 -1.39
N GLU A 86 -2.91 8.37 -1.17
CA GLU A 86 -3.61 9.21 -0.21
C GLU A 86 -3.07 9.03 1.22
N SER A 87 -2.89 7.79 1.67
CA SER A 87 -2.32 7.50 2.99
C SER A 87 -0.91 8.05 3.14
N LEU A 88 -0.09 8.06 2.08
CA LEU A 88 1.22 8.73 2.10
C LEU A 88 1.07 10.23 2.31
N GLN A 89 0.09 10.88 1.69
CA GLN A 89 -0.17 12.31 1.92
C GLN A 89 -0.67 12.59 3.34
N GLU A 90 -1.60 11.79 3.84
CA GLU A 90 -2.18 11.91 5.19
C GLU A 90 -1.13 11.70 6.29
N THR A 91 -0.16 10.81 6.05
CA THR A 91 0.94 10.53 6.99
C THR A 91 2.15 11.45 6.83
N GLY A 92 2.07 12.47 5.97
CA GLY A 92 3.13 13.47 5.78
C GLY A 92 4.23 13.07 4.79
N HIS A 93 4.16 11.87 4.18
CA HIS A 93 5.06 11.40 3.13
C HIS A 93 4.71 12.00 1.75
N ILE A 94 4.47 13.32 1.71
CA ILE A 94 3.98 14.06 0.53
C ILE A 94 4.93 13.91 -0.67
N SER A 95 6.24 13.90 -0.42
CA SER A 95 7.26 13.74 -1.47
C SER A 95 7.14 12.38 -2.16
N LEU A 96 6.89 11.31 -1.38
CA LEU A 96 6.69 9.96 -1.93
C LEU A 96 5.37 9.86 -2.69
N ALA A 97 4.29 10.44 -2.16
CA ALA A 97 3.00 10.48 -2.85
C ALA A 97 3.11 11.20 -4.20
N LYS A 98 3.77 12.37 -4.24
CA LYS A 98 4.02 13.10 -5.49
C LYS A 98 4.88 12.31 -6.46
N LEU A 99 5.92 11.63 -5.98
CA LEU A 99 6.78 10.78 -6.80
C LEU A 99 6.00 9.67 -7.51
N LEU A 100 5.01 9.08 -6.83
CA LEU A 100 4.13 8.06 -7.40
C LEU A 100 3.12 8.64 -8.39
N LEU A 101 2.63 9.86 -8.16
CA LEU A 101 1.70 10.53 -9.07
C LEU A 101 2.39 11.05 -10.33
N ASP A 102 3.60 11.60 -10.21
CA ASP A 102 4.42 12.13 -11.31
C ASP A 102 5.00 11.02 -12.20
N GLY A 103 5.23 9.84 -11.62
CA GLY A 103 5.76 8.69 -12.34
C GLY A 103 4.78 7.96 -13.25
N LYS A 104 3.48 8.31 -13.19
CA LYS A 104 2.39 7.70 -13.96
C LYS A 104 2.22 8.38 -15.32
#